data_AF-A0A511STQ5-F1
#
_entry.id   AF-A0A511STQ5-F1
#
_cell.length_a   1.000
_cell.length_b   1.000
_cell.length_c   1.000
_cell.angle_alpha   90.00
_cell.angle_beta   90.00
_cell.angle_gamma   90.00
#
_symmetry.space_group_name_H-M   'P 1'
#
loop_
_entity.id
_entity.type
_entity.pdbx_description
1 polymer ?
#
loop_
_entity_poly.entity_id
_entity_poly.type
_entity_poly.pdbx_seq_one_letter_code
_entity_poly.pdbx_strand_id
1 'polypeptide(L)'
;MTSLSPQGKVDRLLRIFERTGGEGQWTRAFERLPDASRVQMLEHVPIALDELPVLAHFEDEARWTLITTDKVVICRGEQTRSLRWTEIADTTVDAGYASAMLGSHPRGKLALNRLTLVCVSGELVAIELEAGPPFIGLWNVLKTLGNLRAG
;
A
#
# COMPACT_ATOMS: atom_id res chain seq x y z
N MET A 1 12.87 -19.37 -12.12
CA MET A 1 12.04 -19.39 -10.90
C MET A 1 10.59 -19.45 -11.32
N THR A 2 9.80 -20.38 -10.78
CA THR A 2 8.38 -20.52 -11.13
C THR A 2 7.61 -19.29 -10.63
N SER A 3 6.95 -18.56 -11.53
CA SER A 3 6.04 -17.48 -11.17
C SER A 3 4.96 -18.00 -10.23
N LEU A 4 4.75 -17.35 -9.09
CA LEU A 4 3.61 -17.64 -8.22
C LEU A 4 2.30 -17.39 -8.98
N SER A 5 1.28 -18.20 -8.72
CA SER A 5 -0.10 -17.91 -9.14
C SER A 5 -0.56 -16.58 -8.52
N PRO A 6 -1.59 -15.90 -9.08
CA PRO A 6 -2.15 -14.68 -8.48
C PRO A 6 -2.51 -14.87 -6.99
N GLN A 7 -3.17 -15.96 -6.63
CA GLN A 7 -3.48 -16.29 -5.24
C GLN A 7 -2.22 -16.51 -4.39
N GLY A 8 -1.21 -17.20 -4.92
CA GLY A 8 0.06 -17.38 -4.22
C GLY A 8 0.80 -16.06 -3.95
N LYS A 9 0.63 -15.05 -4.82
CA LYS A 9 1.10 -13.69 -4.56
C LYS A 9 0.31 -13.05 -3.42
N VAL A 10 -1.03 -13.10 -3.45
CA VAL A 10 -1.90 -12.59 -2.37
C VAL A 10 -1.49 -13.17 -1.02
N ASP A 11 -1.41 -14.49 -0.90
CA ASP A 11 -1.09 -15.19 0.35
C ASP A 11 0.29 -14.78 0.89
N ARG A 12 1.27 -14.63 -0.01
CA ARG A 12 2.62 -14.18 0.36
C ARG A 12 2.61 -12.75 0.90
N LEU A 13 1.91 -11.84 0.24
CA LEU A 13 1.85 -10.43 0.63
C LEU A 13 1.09 -10.26 1.95
N LEU A 14 -0.03 -10.95 2.12
CA LEU A 14 -0.79 -10.96 3.39
C LEU A 14 0.06 -11.50 4.54
N ARG A 15 0.81 -12.59 4.33
CA ARG A 15 1.72 -13.12 5.35
C ARG A 15 2.81 -12.11 5.76
N ILE A 16 3.32 -11.33 4.80
CA ILE A 16 4.30 -10.26 5.10
C ILE A 16 3.65 -9.18 5.94
N PHE A 17 2.46 -8.73 5.55
CA PHE A 17 1.69 -7.73 6.26
C PHE A 17 1.42 -8.15 7.72
N GLU A 18 0.87 -9.35 7.92
CA GLU A 18 0.54 -9.89 9.25
C GLU A 18 1.78 -10.05 10.13
N ARG A 19 2.92 -10.47 9.57
CA ARG A 19 4.16 -10.68 10.33
C ARG A 19 4.84 -9.37 10.74
N THR A 20 4.68 -8.30 9.97
CA THR A 20 5.46 -7.06 10.15
C THR A 20 4.68 -5.93 10.81
N GLY A 21 3.34 -5.99 10.78
CA GLY A 21 2.50 -4.93 11.35
C GLY A 21 1.08 -5.37 11.65
N GLY A 22 0.41 -5.95 10.64
CA GLY A 22 -0.97 -6.40 10.75
C GLY A 22 -2.00 -5.28 10.61
N GLU A 23 -3.26 -5.64 10.86
CA GLU A 23 -4.43 -4.80 10.60
C GLU A 23 -4.56 -3.62 11.57
N GLY A 24 -5.30 -2.62 11.11
CA GLY A 24 -5.74 -1.47 11.88
C GLY A 24 -7.21 -1.14 11.65
N GLN A 25 -7.61 0.04 12.10
CA GLN A 25 -8.96 0.55 11.94
C GLN A 25 -9.34 0.65 10.45
N TRP A 26 -8.46 1.21 9.63
CA TRP A 26 -8.71 1.50 8.22
C TRP A 26 -7.92 0.59 7.28
N THR A 27 -6.86 -0.02 7.79
CA THR A 27 -5.92 -0.79 6.95
C THR A 27 -6.04 -2.28 7.22
N ARG A 28 -6.41 -3.07 6.21
CA ARG A 28 -6.60 -4.52 6.34
C ARG A 28 -6.52 -5.27 5.02
N ALA A 29 -6.61 -6.60 5.08
CA ALA A 29 -6.82 -7.42 3.89
C ALA A 29 -8.08 -6.97 3.14
N PHE A 30 -8.01 -6.87 1.81
CA PHE A 30 -9.12 -6.39 0.99
C PHE A 30 -10.40 -7.19 1.27
N GLU A 31 -10.29 -8.52 1.33
CA GLU A 31 -11.42 -9.42 1.63
C GLU A 31 -12.06 -9.22 3.02
N ARG A 32 -11.41 -8.51 3.94
CA ARG A 32 -11.92 -8.22 5.29
C ARG A 32 -12.50 -6.80 5.41
N LEU A 33 -12.53 -6.03 4.33
CA LEU A 33 -13.27 -4.77 4.29
C LEU A 33 -14.79 -5.01 4.22
N PRO A 34 -15.60 -4.06 4.71
CA PRO A 34 -17.04 -4.05 4.45
C PRO A 34 -17.33 -4.11 2.95
N ASP A 35 -18.39 -4.82 2.56
CA ASP A 35 -18.76 -5.01 1.15
C ASP A 35 -18.95 -3.68 0.41
N ALA A 36 -19.58 -2.70 1.06
CA ALA A 36 -19.78 -1.37 0.48
C ALA A 36 -18.44 -0.71 0.11
N SER A 37 -17.44 -0.76 1.00
CA SER A 37 -16.10 -0.21 0.75
C SER A 37 -15.40 -0.95 -0.39
N ARG A 38 -15.54 -2.28 -0.47
CA ARG A 38 -14.95 -3.09 -1.55
C ARG A 38 -15.56 -2.74 -2.91
N VAL A 39 -16.88 -2.71 -2.99
CA VAL A 39 -17.62 -2.36 -4.21
C VAL A 39 -17.19 -0.98 -4.68
N GLN A 40 -17.21 -0.01 -3.77
CA GLN A 40 -16.83 1.36 -4.09
C GLN A 40 -15.40 1.48 -4.64
N MET A 41 -14.41 0.85 -3.99
CA MET A 41 -13.05 0.89 -4.49
C MET A 41 -12.95 0.26 -5.89
N LEU A 42 -13.65 -0.86 -6.13
CA LEU A 42 -13.62 -1.55 -7.42
C LEU A 42 -14.36 -0.81 -8.53
N GLU A 43 -15.36 0.02 -8.23
CA GLU A 43 -16.01 0.89 -9.22
C GLU A 43 -15.04 1.90 -9.84
N HIS A 44 -14.02 2.32 -9.08
CA HIS A 44 -13.00 3.27 -9.54
C HIS A 44 -11.72 2.62 -10.06
N VAL A 45 -11.58 1.29 -9.92
CA VAL A 45 -10.34 0.59 -10.26
C VAL A 45 -10.59 -0.45 -11.35
N PRO A 46 -10.08 -0.25 -12.57
CA PRO A 46 -10.13 -1.29 -13.60
C PRO A 46 -9.16 -2.41 -13.22
N ILE A 47 -9.68 -3.55 -12.74
CA ILE A 47 -8.89 -4.74 -12.36
C ILE A 47 -8.79 -5.70 -13.55
N ALA A 48 -7.57 -6.13 -13.90
CA ALA A 48 -7.37 -7.15 -14.93
C ALA A 48 -7.83 -8.54 -14.46
N LEU A 49 -8.11 -9.46 -15.39
CA LEU A 49 -8.65 -10.80 -15.08
C LEU A 49 -7.73 -11.61 -14.13
N ASP A 50 -6.42 -11.39 -14.20
CA ASP A 50 -5.39 -12.06 -13.40
C ASP A 50 -4.83 -11.20 -12.26
N GLU A 51 -5.41 -10.01 -12.04
CA GLU A 51 -5.06 -9.08 -10.99
C GLU A 51 -6.00 -9.28 -9.79
N LEU A 52 -5.45 -9.47 -8.60
CA LEU A 52 -6.22 -9.66 -7.38
C LEU A 52 -5.97 -8.51 -6.39
N PRO A 53 -7.02 -7.92 -5.79
CA PRO A 53 -6.89 -7.07 -4.61
C PRO A 53 -6.23 -7.82 -3.44
N VAL A 54 -5.38 -7.11 -2.68
CA VAL A 54 -4.60 -7.72 -1.58
C VAL A 54 -4.88 -7.00 -0.27
N LEU A 55 -4.47 -5.73 -0.20
CA LEU A 55 -4.60 -4.88 0.99
C LEU A 55 -5.30 -3.60 0.59
N ALA A 56 -6.01 -3.02 1.55
CA ALA A 56 -6.59 -1.71 1.40
C ALA A 56 -6.44 -0.91 2.67
N HIS A 57 -6.18 0.38 2.48
CA HIS A 57 -6.38 1.42 3.48
C HIS A 57 -7.60 2.21 3.04
N PHE A 58 -8.69 2.17 3.81
CA PHE A 58 -9.94 2.85 3.48
C PHE A 58 -10.37 3.71 4.67
N GLU A 59 -10.10 5.01 4.59
CA GLU A 59 -10.56 6.00 5.58
C GLU A 59 -11.99 6.43 5.23
N ASP A 60 -12.20 6.83 3.98
CA ASP A 60 -13.49 7.22 3.42
C ASP A 60 -13.49 7.13 1.88
N GLU A 61 -14.58 7.58 1.27
CA GLU A 61 -14.82 7.57 -0.18
C GLU A 61 -13.79 8.36 -1.00
N ALA A 62 -13.26 9.43 -0.41
CA ALA A 62 -12.30 10.34 -1.03
C ALA A 62 -10.85 10.03 -0.62
N ARG A 63 -10.63 9.11 0.33
CA ARG A 63 -9.30 8.79 0.88
C ARG A 63 -9.15 7.30 1.09
N TRP A 64 -8.54 6.67 0.09
CA TRP A 64 -8.22 5.27 0.17
C TRP A 64 -7.01 4.90 -0.70
N THR A 65 -6.40 3.78 -0.37
CA THR A 65 -5.32 3.16 -1.14
C THR A 65 -5.61 1.68 -1.29
N LEU A 66 -5.55 1.18 -2.53
CA LEU A 66 -5.70 -0.23 -2.87
C LEU A 66 -4.36 -0.78 -3.36
N ILE A 67 -3.92 -1.89 -2.78
CA ILE A 67 -2.78 -2.67 -3.26
C ILE A 67 -3.33 -3.94 -3.91
N THR A 68 -2.97 -4.16 -5.17
CA THR A 68 -3.31 -5.37 -5.93
C THR A 68 -2.06 -6.20 -6.21
N THR A 69 -2.20 -7.32 -6.89
CA THR A 69 -1.03 -8.09 -7.34
C THR A 69 -0.24 -7.43 -8.47
N ASP A 70 -0.77 -6.36 -9.10
CA ASP A 70 -0.14 -5.69 -10.25
C ASP A 70 0.13 -4.18 -10.06
N LYS A 71 -0.61 -3.50 -9.19
CA LYS A 71 -0.49 -2.06 -9.00
C LYS A 71 -0.92 -1.58 -7.62
N VAL A 72 -0.57 -0.33 -7.32
CA VAL A 72 -1.18 0.46 -6.26
C VAL A 72 -2.10 1.49 -6.89
N VAL A 73 -3.29 1.63 -6.32
CA VAL A 73 -4.21 2.73 -6.65
C VAL A 73 -4.42 3.60 -5.43
N ILE A 74 -4.35 4.91 -5.63
CA ILE A 74 -4.40 5.93 -4.59
C ILE A 74 -5.52 6.88 -4.96
N CYS A 75 -6.51 7.02 -4.08
CA CYS A 75 -7.56 8.02 -4.22
C CYS A 75 -7.38 9.10 -3.17
N ARG A 76 -7.38 10.36 -3.61
CA ARG A 76 -7.29 11.53 -2.75
C ARG A 76 -8.17 12.66 -3.31
N GLY A 77 -9.31 12.89 -2.67
CA GLY A 77 -10.32 13.81 -3.18
C GLY A 77 -10.91 13.27 -4.49
N GLU A 78 -10.90 14.09 -5.54
CA GLU A 78 -11.38 13.71 -6.87
C GLU A 78 -10.30 13.04 -7.74
N GLN A 79 -9.08 12.90 -7.21
CA GLN A 79 -7.95 12.38 -7.95
C GLN A 79 -7.70 10.91 -7.62
N THR A 80 -7.82 10.06 -8.64
CA THR A 80 -7.39 8.66 -8.57
C THR A 80 -6.14 8.48 -9.39
N ARG A 81 -5.12 7.90 -8.77
CA ARG A 81 -3.85 7.59 -9.42
C ARG A 81 -3.56 6.10 -9.33
N SER A 82 -3.31 5.49 -10.47
CA SER A 82 -2.91 4.09 -10.58
C SER A 82 -1.44 4.02 -11.00
N LEU A 83 -0.64 3.25 -10.25
CA LEU A 83 0.78 3.02 -10.54
C LEU A 83 1.02 1.52 -10.56
N ARG A 84 1.31 0.97 -11.74
CA ARG A 84 1.76 -0.41 -11.84
C ARG A 84 3.03 -0.59 -11.06
N TRP A 85 3.25 -1.80 -10.58
CA TRP A 85 4.51 -2.14 -9.94
C TRP A 85 5.67 -1.75 -10.85
N THR A 86 5.57 -2.02 -12.16
CA THR A 86 6.47 -1.58 -13.25
C THR A 86 6.92 -0.12 -13.26
N GLU A 87 6.10 0.77 -12.72
CA GLU A 87 6.34 2.21 -12.72
C GLU A 87 7.01 2.70 -11.43
N ILE A 88 7.12 1.85 -10.40
CA ILE A 88 7.70 2.20 -9.10
C ILE A 88 9.13 1.67 -9.01
N ALA A 89 10.09 2.57 -8.79
CA ALA A 89 11.50 2.28 -8.58
C ALA A 89 11.83 1.98 -7.11
N ASP A 90 11.24 2.72 -6.17
CA ASP A 90 11.43 2.48 -4.73
C ASP A 90 10.22 2.93 -3.89
N THR A 91 10.17 2.50 -2.64
CA THR A 91 9.24 2.98 -1.62
C THR A 91 10.02 3.41 -0.39
N THR A 92 9.89 4.68 0.00
CA THR A 92 10.66 5.27 1.09
C THR A 92 9.77 6.11 2.00
N VAL A 93 10.31 6.44 3.17
CA VAL A 93 9.77 7.51 4.02
C VAL A 93 10.64 8.73 3.77
N ASP A 94 10.04 9.90 3.56
CA ASP A 94 10.80 11.15 3.42
C ASP A 94 11.70 11.35 4.66
N ALA A 95 13.00 11.57 4.44
CA ALA A 95 13.99 11.62 5.51
C ALA A 95 13.77 12.83 6.44
N GLY A 96 13.29 13.95 5.90
CA GLY A 96 12.94 15.14 6.69
C GLY A 96 11.71 14.89 7.56
N TYR A 97 10.68 14.26 7.00
CA TYR A 97 9.49 13.83 7.72
C TYR A 97 9.82 12.79 8.80
N ALA A 98 10.62 11.78 8.47
CA ALA A 98 11.07 10.77 9.42
C ALA A 98 11.85 11.40 10.58
N SER A 99 12.76 12.33 10.27
CA SER A 99 13.54 13.04 11.29
C SER A 99 12.66 13.89 12.21
N ALA A 100 11.69 14.61 11.67
CA ALA A 100 10.72 15.39 12.46
C ALA A 100 9.88 14.48 13.38
N MET A 101 9.35 13.38 12.86
CA MET A 101 8.50 12.46 13.65
C MET A 101 9.31 11.67 14.69
N LEU A 102 10.57 11.34 14.39
CA LEU A 102 11.47 10.66 15.33
C LEU A 102 12.02 11.59 16.43
N GLY A 103 12.25 12.86 16.10
CA GLY A 103 12.80 13.85 17.03
C GLY A 103 11.77 14.48 17.96
N SER A 104 10.49 14.49 17.59
CA SER A 104 9.46 15.28 18.27
C SER A 104 8.29 14.48 18.85
N HIS A 105 8.11 13.20 18.47
CA HIS A 105 6.95 12.42 18.89
C HIS A 105 7.35 11.28 19.86
N PRO A 106 6.68 11.12 21.03
CA PRO A 106 7.01 10.04 21.98
C PRO A 106 6.81 8.62 21.44
N ARG A 107 6.19 8.48 20.26
CA ARG A 107 5.96 7.21 19.56
C ARG A 107 6.94 6.95 18.41
N GLY A 108 7.83 7.89 18.08
CA GLY A 108 8.88 7.74 17.06
C GLY A 108 8.36 7.18 15.72
N LYS A 109 8.93 6.04 15.27
CA LYS A 109 8.57 5.36 14.01
C LYS A 109 7.07 5.00 13.90
N LEU A 110 6.38 4.80 15.03
CA LEU A 110 4.95 4.45 15.03
C LEU A 110 4.05 5.65 14.72
N ALA A 111 4.59 6.87 14.69
CA ALA A 111 3.85 8.05 14.30
C ALA A 111 3.92 8.30 12.78
N LEU A 112 4.73 7.53 12.05
CA LEU A 112 4.79 7.61 10.59
C LEU A 112 3.46 7.15 9.99
N ASN A 113 2.91 7.99 9.11
CA ASN A 113 1.66 7.79 8.42
C ASN A 113 1.75 8.16 6.92
N ARG A 114 2.94 8.53 6.44
CA ARG A 114 3.17 8.92 5.05
C ARG A 114 4.31 8.11 4.44
N LEU A 115 4.02 7.42 3.34
CA LEU A 115 5.01 6.77 2.47
C LEU A 115 5.13 7.55 1.17
N THR A 116 6.30 7.49 0.56
CA THR A 116 6.59 8.07 -0.76
C THR A 116 6.98 6.95 -1.71
N LEU A 117 6.23 6.82 -2.80
CA LEU A 117 6.57 5.97 -3.94
C LEU A 117 7.45 6.79 -4.88
N VAL A 118 8.65 6.29 -5.15
CA VAL A 118 9.56 6.87 -6.13
C VAL A 118 9.31 6.17 -7.45
N CYS A 119 8.80 6.89 -8.44
CA CYS A 119 8.53 6.34 -9.76
C CYS A 119 9.82 6.21 -10.58
N VAL A 120 9.84 5.31 -11.57
CA VAL A 120 10.96 5.16 -12.52
C VAL A 120 11.22 6.46 -13.30
N SER A 121 10.19 7.27 -13.50
CA SER A 121 10.30 8.62 -14.09
C SER A 121 11.02 9.64 -13.20
N GLY A 122 11.29 9.31 -11.93
CA GLY A 122 11.78 10.23 -10.90
C GLY A 122 10.67 10.98 -10.16
N GLU A 123 9.41 10.82 -10.56
CA GLU A 123 8.28 11.43 -9.87
C GLU A 123 8.05 10.83 -8.48
N LEU A 124 7.71 11.68 -7.51
CA LEU A 124 7.43 11.28 -6.14
C LEU A 124 5.93 11.32 -5.86
N VAL A 125 5.37 10.21 -5.39
CA VAL A 125 3.94 10.08 -5.10
C VAL A 125 3.74 9.73 -3.64
N ALA A 126 3.10 10.61 -2.89
CA ALA A 126 2.82 10.39 -1.48
C ALA A 126 1.54 9.58 -1.27
N ILE A 127 1.58 8.64 -0.33
CA ILE A 127 0.45 7.88 0.19
C ILE A 127 0.33 8.14 1.69
N GLU A 128 -0.84 8.57 2.11
CA GLU A 128 -1.20 8.74 3.52
C GLU A 128 -1.93 7.47 3.98
N LEU A 129 -1.53 6.96 5.15
CA LEU A 129 -1.92 5.66 5.67
C LEU A 129 -2.16 5.75 7.18
N GLU A 130 -2.78 4.71 7.72
CA GLU A 130 -2.92 4.58 9.17
C GLU A 130 -1.57 4.39 9.86
N ALA A 131 -1.27 5.23 10.85
CA ALA A 131 -0.04 5.17 11.61
C ALA A 131 0.09 3.87 12.44
N GLY A 132 1.32 3.53 12.82
CA GLY A 132 1.59 2.41 13.73
C GLY A 132 1.83 1.08 13.00
N PRO A 133 1.39 -0.06 13.57
CA PRO A 133 1.62 -1.36 12.95
C PRO A 133 1.14 -1.47 11.49
N PRO A 134 -0.05 -0.97 11.10
CA PRO A 134 -0.50 -1.11 9.71
C PRO A 134 0.39 -0.38 8.71
N PHE A 135 0.91 0.80 9.06
CA PHE A 135 1.91 1.52 8.27
C PHE A 135 3.14 0.66 7.99
N ILE A 136 3.69 0.04 9.04
CA ILE A 136 4.90 -0.79 8.94
C ILE A 136 4.61 -2.02 8.07
N GLY A 137 3.45 -2.65 8.26
CA GLY A 137 3.01 -3.79 7.48
C GLY A 137 2.95 -3.47 5.99
N LEU A 138 2.25 -2.39 5.65
CA LEU A 138 2.03 -1.96 4.27
C LEU A 138 3.35 -1.50 3.61
N TRP A 139 4.21 -0.80 4.34
CA TRP A 139 5.54 -0.44 3.86
C TRP A 139 6.38 -1.67 3.48
N ASN A 140 6.39 -2.71 4.32
CA ASN A 140 7.14 -3.94 4.03
C ASN A 140 6.57 -4.72 2.83
N VAL A 141 5.25 -4.68 2.63
CA VAL A 141 4.61 -5.23 1.44
C VAL A 141 5.08 -4.50 0.17
N LEU A 142 5.07 -3.16 0.18
CA LEU A 142 5.53 -2.36 -0.95
C LEU A 142 7.02 -2.58 -1.26
N LYS A 143 7.90 -2.63 -0.24
CA LYS A 143 9.32 -2.96 -0.44
C LYS A 143 9.50 -4.35 -1.05
N THR A 144 8.68 -5.32 -0.65
CA THR A 144 8.75 -6.68 -1.22
C THR A 144 8.34 -6.69 -2.69
N LEU A 145 7.26 -5.97 -3.04
CA LEU A 145 6.81 -5.83 -4.43
C LEU A 145 7.86 -5.14 -5.30
N GLY A 146 8.54 -4.12 -4.77
CA GLY A 146 9.69 -3.49 -5.42
C GLY A 146 10.80 -4.49 -5.74
N ASN A 147 11.18 -5.31 -4.76
CA ASN A 147 12.24 -6.31 -4.92
C ASN A 147 11.88 -7.47 -5.85
N LEU A 148 10.59 -7.86 -5.92
CA LEU A 148 10.11 -8.94 -6.81
C LEU A 148 10.19 -8.59 -8.30
N ARG A 149 10.46 -7.33 -8.65
CA ARG A 149 10.65 -6.89 -10.03
C ARG A 149 12.09 -7.00 -10.52
N ALA A 150 13.05 -7.15 -9.59
CA ALA A 150 14.47 -7.13 -9.88
C ALA A 150 15.09 -8.53 -10.11
N GLY A 151 14.29 -9.60 -10.06
CA GLY A 151 14.73 -10.98 -10.31
C GLY A 151 13.76 -11.74 -11.18
#